data_AF-A0ABC9P5R4-F1
#
_entry.id   AF-A0ABC9P5R4-F1
#
_cell.length_a   1.000
_cell.length_b   1.000
_cell.length_c   1.000
_cell.angle_alpha   90.00
_cell.angle_beta   90.00
_cell.angle_gamma   90.00
#
_symmetry.space_group_name_H-M   'P 1'
#
loop_
_entity.id
_entity.type
_entity.pdbx_description
1 polymer ?
#
loop_
_entity_poly.entity_id
_entity_poly.type
_entity_poly.pdbx_seq_one_letter_code
_entity_poly.pdbx_strand_id
1 'polypeptide(L)' 'TGLKDKNGVEIFEGDLVEHDDNINGTWETFEACEIVYDGDYAQFCFKNDASNFLSYYRNLCIIGNIHENPELLEDK' A
#
# COMPACT_ATOMS: atom_id res chain seq x y z
N THR A 1 -6.26 0.59 -9.30
CA THR A 1 -7.13 1.13 -8.24
C THR A 1 -7.80 2.46 -8.62
N GLY A 2 -7.33 3.16 -9.65
CA GLY A 2 -7.79 4.53 -9.98
C GLY A 2 -7.08 5.62 -9.16
N LEU A 3 -6.14 5.24 -8.29
CA LEU A 3 -5.28 6.14 -7.53
C LEU A 3 -3.89 6.19 -8.16
N LYS A 4 -3.18 7.29 -7.90
CA LYS A 4 -1.77 7.46 -8.28
C LYS A 4 -0.92 7.61 -7.03
N ASP A 5 0.29 7.09 -7.10
CA ASP A 5 1.31 7.25 -6.07
C ASP A 5 1.92 8.68 -6.09
N LYS A 6 2.87 8.96 -5.19
CA LYS A 6 3.54 10.26 -5.07
C LYS A 6 4.35 10.65 -6.32
N ASN A 7 4.72 9.68 -7.15
CA ASN A 7 5.44 9.87 -8.40
C ASN A 7 4.50 9.98 -9.62
N GLY A 8 3.18 9.88 -9.41
CA GLY A 8 2.16 9.95 -10.46
C GLY A 8 1.92 8.63 -11.20
N VAL A 9 2.52 7.54 -10.74
CA VAL A 9 2.35 6.18 -11.26
C VAL A 9 1.02 5.62 -10.75
N GLU A 10 0.26 4.96 -11.62
CA GLU A 10 -1.02 4.36 -11.24
C GLU A 10 -0.80 3.13 -10.36
N ILE A 11 -1.55 3.03 -9.28
CA ILE A 11 -1.49 1.90 -8.32
C ILE A 11 -2.44 0.80 -8.78
N PHE A 12 -2.00 -0.45 -8.77
CA PHE A 12 -2.74 -1.65 -9.13
C PHE A 12 -2.80 -2.66 -7.98
N GLU A 13 -3.63 -3.69 -8.16
CA GLU A 13 -3.64 -4.85 -7.28
C GLU A 13 -2.32 -5.62 -7.44
N GLY A 14 -1.74 -6.08 -6.33
CA GLY A 14 -0.45 -6.75 -6.28
C GLY A 14 0.75 -5.80 -6.20
N ASP A 15 0.56 -4.49 -6.29
CA ASP A 15 1.63 -3.52 -6.03
C ASP A 15 2.04 -3.59 -4.56
N LEU A 16 3.34 -3.44 -4.33
CA LEU A 16 3.95 -3.25 -3.03
C LEU A 16 4.26 -1.77 -2.88
N VAL A 17 3.68 -1.15 -1.85
CA VAL A 17 3.85 0.28 -1.61
C VAL A 17 4.50 0.55 -0.26
N GLU A 18 5.28 1.62 -0.20
CA GLU A 18 5.62 2.31 1.03
C GLU A 18 4.59 3.42 1.32
N HIS A 19 4.31 3.68 2.59
CA HIS A 19 3.50 4.82 3.02
C HIS A 19 3.95 5.36 4.39
N ASP A 20 3.58 6.60 4.69
CA ASP A 20 3.79 7.16 6.02
C ASP A 20 2.47 7.15 6.81
N ASP A 21 2.55 6.86 8.10
CA ASP A 21 1.41 6.95 9.02
C ASP A 21 1.81 7.64 10.34
N ASN A 22 0.84 8.26 11.00
CA ASN A 22 1.04 8.91 12.29
C ASN A 22 0.54 8.00 13.42
N ILE A 23 1.49 7.41 14.13
CA ILE A 23 1.22 6.54 15.27
C ILE A 23 1.52 7.32 16.54
N ASN A 24 0.45 7.69 17.26
CA ASN A 24 0.52 8.38 18.56
C ASN A 24 1.35 9.67 18.53
N GLY A 25 1.29 10.43 17.44
CA GLY A 25 2.04 11.68 17.27
C GLY A 25 3.43 11.52 16.62
N THR A 26 3.89 10.30 16.39
CA THR A 26 5.13 9.99 15.69
C THR A 26 4.83 9.57 14.25
N TRP A 27 5.58 10.08 13.28
CA TRP A 27 5.49 9.62 11.89
C TRP A 27 6.42 8.43 11.67
N GLU A 28 5.88 7.34 11.15
CA GLU A 28 6.60 6.12 10.80
C GLU A 28 6.34 5.75 9.34
N THR A 29 7.35 5.18 8.68
CA THR A 29 7.25 4.69 7.30
C THR A 29 7.05 3.18 7.31
N PHE A 30 6.01 2.73 6.63
CA PHE A 30 5.65 1.34 6.44
C PHE A 30 5.98 0.94 5.02
N GLU A 31 6.86 -0.05 4.86
CA GLU A 31 7.31 -0.52 3.54
C GLU A 31 6.59 -1.80 3.09
N ALA A 32 6.64 -2.07 1.78
CA ALA A 32 6.23 -3.34 1.16
C ALA A 32 4.80 -3.82 1.51
N CYS A 33 3.87 -2.88 1.63
CA CYS A 33 2.46 -3.19 1.85
C CYS A 33 1.79 -3.61 0.54
N GLU A 34 1.31 -4.85 0.45
CA GLU A 34 0.60 -5.37 -0.73
C GLU A 34 -0.79 -4.76 -0.86
N ILE A 35 -1.10 -4.22 -2.04
CA ILE A 35 -2.42 -3.72 -2.43
C ILE A 35 -3.30 -4.89 -2.88
N VAL A 36 -4.46 -5.04 -2.25
CA VAL A 36 -5.46 -6.06 -2.60
C VAL A 36 -6.84 -5.43 -2.80
N TYR A 37 -7.73 -6.14 -3.48
CA TYR A 37 -9.16 -5.83 -3.45
C TYR A 37 -9.85 -6.62 -2.34
N ASP A 38 -10.45 -5.93 -1.39
CA ASP A 38 -11.30 -6.54 -0.37
C ASP A 38 -12.75 -6.60 -0.86
N GLY A 39 -13.31 -7.81 -0.91
CA GLY A 39 -14.66 -8.06 -1.39
C GLY A 39 -15.77 -7.71 -0.40
N ASP A 40 -15.49 -7.72 0.90
CA ASP A 40 -16.47 -7.43 1.95
C ASP A 40 -16.72 -5.92 2.08
N TYR A 41 -15.65 -5.13 1.95
CA TYR A 41 -15.69 -3.67 1.94
C TYR A 41 -15.78 -3.07 0.53
N ALA A 42 -15.67 -3.90 -0.51
CA ALA A 42 -15.71 -3.52 -1.93
C ALA A 42 -14.73 -2.40 -2.29
N GLN A 43 -13.51 -2.45 -1.75
CA GLN A 43 -12.49 -1.41 -1.91
C GLN A 43 -11.09 -1.99 -2.13
N PHE A 44 -10.17 -1.18 -2.67
CA PHE A 44 -8.75 -1.50 -2.62
C PHE A 44 -8.15 -1.03 -1.29
N CYS A 45 -7.33 -1.88 -0.68
CA CYS A 45 -6.73 -1.67 0.64
C CYS A 45 -5.38 -2.40 0.77
N PHE A 46 -4.74 -2.34 1.93
CA PHE A 46 -3.60 -3.20 2.23
C PHE A 46 -4.05 -4.59 2.63
N LYS A 47 -3.28 -5.63 2.28
CA LYS A 47 -3.61 -7.06 2.50
C LYS A 47 -3.98 -7.46 3.93
N ASN A 48 -3.58 -6.68 4.93
CA ASN A 48 -3.91 -6.91 6.34
C ASN A 48 -4.56 -5.69 7.02
N ASP A 49 -5.00 -4.70 6.23
CA ASP A 49 -5.74 -3.54 6.73
C ASP A 49 -6.82 -3.14 5.72
N ALA A 50 -7.92 -3.90 5.73
CA ALA A 50 -9.11 -3.62 4.92
C ALA A 50 -10.01 -2.51 5.52
N SER A 51 -9.68 -2.04 6.73
CA SER A 51 -10.51 -1.06 7.44
C SER A 51 -10.36 0.36 6.92
N ASN A 52 -9.25 0.64 6.21
CA ASN A 52 -8.88 1.96 5.74
C ASN A 52 -8.85 2.03 4.20
N PHE A 53 -9.36 3.13 3.66
CA PHE A 53 -9.22 3.45 2.25
C PHE A 53 -7.78 3.86 1.93
N LEU A 54 -7.24 3.37 0.81
CA LEU A 54 -5.91 3.78 0.35
C LEU A 54 -5.75 5.31 0.23
N SER A 55 -6.82 6.03 -0.09
CA SER A 55 -6.81 7.49 -0.21
C SER A 55 -6.55 8.25 1.10
N TYR A 56 -6.60 7.57 2.26
CA TYR A 56 -6.30 8.19 3.55
C TYR A 56 -4.79 8.23 3.87
N TYR A 57 -4.01 7.36 3.23
CA TYR A 57 -2.58 7.30 3.45
C TYR A 57 -1.85 8.41 2.70
N ARG A 58 -0.76 8.88 3.31
CA ARG A 58 0.12 9.89 2.72
C ARG A 58 1.35 9.22 2.16
N ASN A 59 1.96 9.90 1.17
CA ASN A 59 3.25 9.52 0.59
C ASN A 59 3.30 8.08 0.04
N LEU A 60 2.15 7.52 -0.37
CA LEU A 60 2.09 6.25 -1.09
C LEU A 60 3.09 6.26 -2.24
N CYS A 61 3.98 5.28 -2.27
CA CYS A 61 4.96 5.13 -3.33
C CYS A 61 5.10 3.65 -3.67
N ILE A 62 5.00 3.33 -4.94
CA ILE A 62 5.21 1.95 -5.39
C ILE A 62 6.71 1.67 -5.30
N ILE A 63 7.06 0.56 -4.65
CA ILE A 63 8.44 0.08 -4.51
C ILE A 63 8.68 -1.24 -5.24
N GLY A 64 7.62 -1.88 -5.72
CA GLY A 64 7.67 -3.13 -6.48
C GLY A 64 6.28 -3.74 -6.62
N ASN A 65 6.21 -5.01 -7.02
CA ASN A 65 4.98 -5.81 -6.98
C ASN A 65 5.29 -7.26 -6.61
N ILE A 66 4.26 -8.02 -6.23
CA ILE A 66 4.40 -9.41 -5.77
C ILE A 66 4.90 -10.39 -6.84
N HIS A 67 4.89 -10.02 -8.12
CA HIS A 67 5.30 -10.88 -9.23
C HIS A 67 6.76 -10.68 -9.63
N GLU A 68 7.22 -9.43 -9.62
CA GLU A 68 8.57 -9.04 -10.03
C GLU A 68 9.52 -8.88 -8.85
N ASN A 69 9.00 -8.58 -7.65
CA ASN A 69 9.78 -8.29 -6.45
C ASN A 69 9.31 -9.11 -5.22
N PRO A 70 9.20 -10.44 -5.31
CA PRO A 70 8.78 -11.27 -4.17
C PRO A 70 9.72 -11.13 -2.95
N GLU A 71 11.00 -10.82 -3.18
CA GLU A 71 12.01 -10.61 -2.12
C GLU A 71 11.66 -9.48 -1.17
N LEU A 72 10.87 -8.49 -1.60
CA LEU A 72 10.46 -7.37 -0.75
C LEU A 72 9.49 -7.78 0.37
N LEU A 73 8.93 -8.99 0.30
CA LEU A 73 8.05 -9.55 1.34
C LEU A 73 8.79 -10.45 2.34
N GLU A 74 10.05 -10.83 2.07
CA GLU A 74 10.74 -11.90 2.82
C GLU A 74 11.42 -11.44 4.12
N ASP A 75 11.43 -10.14 4.43
CA ASP A 75 12.20 -9.55 5.56
C ASP A 75 11.35 -8.91 6.68
N LYS A 76 10.08 -9.30 6.86
CA LYS A 76 9.21 -8.78 7.95
C LYS A 76 8.63 -9.83 8.88
#